data_AF-A0A4Q5T7D8-F1
#
_entry.id   AF-A0A4Q5T7D8-F1
#
_cell.length_a   1.000
_cell.length_b   1.000
_cell.length_c   1.000
_cell.angle_alpha   90.00
_cell.angle_beta   90.00
_cell.angle_gamma   90.00
#
_symmetry.space_group_name_H-M   'P 1'
#
loop_
_entity.id
_entity.type
_entity.pdbx_description
1 polymer ?
#
loop_
_entity_poly.entity_id
_entity_poly.type
_entity_poly.pdbx_seq_one_letter_code
_entity_poly.pdbx_strand_id
1 'polypeptide(L)'
;GWDVELQFEPGRAIAANAGMLLTEVLWVKPGVVHPYVIVDAAMNDLARVALYDAHHDVSAVRPRGETFVANVAGPVCESSDVFAKGRDMDRVEGGDLLVVHSAGAYGATMASMYNSRPLVPEVLVSGDRFEVVAKRVSAEAIMGEEQVPDWLK
;
A
#
# COMPACT_ATOMS: atom_id res chain seq x y z
N GLY A 1 1.94 36.07 30.39
CA GLY A 1 2.38 35.03 29.42
C GLY A 1 3.70 35.47 28.81
N TRP A 2 4.35 34.62 28.01
CA TRP A 2 5.69 34.88 27.44
C TRP A 2 5.69 35.80 26.20
N ASP A 3 4.52 36.20 25.68
CA ASP A 3 4.35 37.09 24.51
C ASP A 3 5.18 36.68 23.28
N VAL A 4 5.06 35.40 22.92
CA VAL A 4 5.72 34.80 21.76
C VAL A 4 4.73 33.99 20.94
N GLU A 5 5.00 33.90 19.63
CA GLU A 5 4.34 32.98 18.72
C GLU A 5 5.06 31.63 18.72
N LEU A 6 4.29 30.54 18.75
CA LEU A 6 4.81 29.17 18.67
C LEU A 6 4.32 28.54 17.37
N GLN A 7 5.27 28.09 16.53
CA GLN A 7 4.99 27.39 15.28
C GLN A 7 5.34 25.90 15.41
N PHE A 8 4.55 25.04 14.77
CA PHE A 8 4.74 23.59 14.73
C PHE A 8 4.59 23.09 13.29
N GLU A 9 5.32 22.04 12.94
CA GLU A 9 5.32 21.45 11.58
C GLU A 9 4.91 19.97 11.61
N PRO A 10 3.69 19.63 12.09
CA PRO A 10 3.26 18.24 12.17
C PRO A 10 2.92 17.67 10.79
N GLY A 11 3.74 16.73 10.30
CA GLY A 11 3.41 15.92 9.12
C GLY A 11 2.65 14.65 9.50
N ARG A 12 3.39 13.62 9.90
CA ARG A 12 2.87 12.28 10.25
C ARG A 12 1.69 12.32 11.22
N ALA A 13 1.76 13.18 12.23
CA ALA A 13 0.75 13.28 13.29
C ALA A 13 -0.63 13.66 12.77
N ILE A 14 -0.71 14.38 11.64
CA ILE A 14 -1.97 14.75 10.99
C ILE A 14 -2.39 13.66 9.99
N ALA A 15 -1.49 13.27 9.09
CA ALA A 15 -1.88 12.53 7.89
C ALA A 15 -1.86 10.99 8.06
N ALA A 16 -1.05 10.42 8.94
CA ALA A 16 -0.78 8.98 8.93
C ALA A 16 -2.04 8.11 9.07
N ASN A 17 -2.85 8.36 10.10
CA ASN A 17 -4.05 7.56 10.39
C ASN A 17 -5.27 8.00 9.56
N ALA A 18 -5.17 9.09 8.79
CA ALA A 18 -6.23 9.54 7.90
C ALA A 18 -6.26 8.76 6.57
N GLY A 19 -5.17 8.07 6.22
CA GLY A 19 -5.06 7.28 5.01
C GLY A 19 -4.82 5.79 5.28
N MET A 20 -5.32 4.96 4.38
CA MET A 20 -5.15 3.52 4.38
C MET A 20 -4.96 3.03 2.95
N LEU A 21 -4.25 1.92 2.77
CA LEU A 21 -4.05 1.29 1.46
C LEU A 21 -5.01 0.10 1.33
N LEU A 22 -5.94 0.19 0.38
CA LEU A 22 -6.86 -0.88 0.03
C LEU A 22 -6.22 -1.78 -1.03
N THR A 23 -6.35 -3.10 -0.86
CA THR A 23 -5.75 -4.09 -1.76
C THR A 23 -6.61 -5.34 -1.86
N GLU A 24 -6.58 -6.01 -3.01
CA GLU A 24 -7.25 -7.28 -3.25
C GLU A 24 -6.31 -8.46 -3.00
N VAL A 25 -6.81 -9.52 -2.38
CA VAL A 25 -6.12 -10.80 -2.26
C VAL A 25 -6.15 -11.50 -3.61
N LEU A 26 -4.99 -11.68 -4.23
CA LEU A 26 -4.88 -12.42 -5.48
C LEU A 26 -5.03 -13.93 -5.24
N TRP A 27 -4.38 -14.44 -4.20
CA TRP A 27 -4.42 -15.84 -3.79
C TRP A 27 -3.72 -16.05 -2.45
N VAL A 28 -4.04 -17.15 -1.77
CA VAL A 28 -3.36 -17.59 -0.54
C VAL A 28 -2.56 -18.85 -0.85
N LYS A 29 -1.23 -18.73 -0.86
CA LYS A 29 -0.32 -19.84 -1.15
C LYS A 29 0.15 -20.52 0.14
N PRO A 30 0.29 -21.86 0.17
CA PRO A 30 0.94 -22.56 1.26
C PRO A 30 2.38 -22.04 1.48
N GLY A 31 2.81 -21.97 2.74
CA GLY A 31 4.18 -21.62 3.10
C GLY A 31 4.76 -22.63 4.09
N VAL A 32 6.07 -22.59 4.30
CA VAL A 32 6.79 -23.56 5.15
C VAL A 32 6.33 -23.48 6.61
N VAL A 33 6.22 -22.26 7.14
CA VAL A 33 5.81 -22.02 8.55
C VAL A 33 4.39 -21.45 8.58
N HIS A 34 4.15 -20.38 7.83
CA HIS A 34 2.85 -19.73 7.69
C HIS A 34 2.52 -19.54 6.20
N PRO A 35 1.24 -19.60 5.81
CA PRO A 35 0.82 -19.28 4.46
C PRO A 35 1.15 -17.83 4.09
N TYR A 36 1.19 -17.56 2.78
CA TYR A 36 1.34 -16.22 2.24
C TYR A 36 0.04 -15.79 1.57
N VAL A 37 -0.57 -14.74 2.08
CA VAL A 37 -1.62 -13.98 1.41
C VAL A 37 -0.91 -13.03 0.45
N ILE A 38 -1.03 -13.31 -0.85
CA ILE A 38 -0.45 -12.43 -1.87
C ILE A 38 -1.54 -11.45 -2.30
N VAL A 39 -1.24 -10.17 -2.20
CA VAL A 39 -2.16 -9.08 -2.53
C VAL A 39 -1.71 -8.34 -3.79
N ASP A 40 -2.57 -7.49 -4.35
CA ASP A 40 -2.29 -6.75 -5.58
C ASP A 40 -1.51 -5.44 -5.37
N ALA A 41 -1.44 -4.94 -4.13
CA ALA A 41 -0.55 -3.87 -3.70
C ALA A 41 0.86 -4.39 -3.40
N ALA A 42 1.86 -3.53 -3.46
CA ALA A 42 3.26 -3.91 -3.22
C ALA A 42 4.08 -2.81 -2.55
N MET A 43 5.36 -3.09 -2.30
CA MET A 43 6.34 -2.14 -1.79
C MET A 43 6.45 -0.87 -2.64
N ASN A 44 6.16 -0.93 -3.94
CA ASN A 44 6.17 0.25 -4.80
C ASN A 44 4.99 1.19 -4.51
N ASP A 45 3.93 0.71 -3.84
CA ASP A 45 2.75 1.49 -3.44
C ASP A 45 2.88 2.00 -1.99
N LEU A 46 3.50 1.20 -1.11
CA LEU A 46 3.83 1.58 0.27
C LEU A 46 5.21 1.04 0.66
N ALA A 47 6.24 1.86 0.39
CA ALA A 47 7.64 1.48 0.56
C ALA A 47 8.09 1.32 2.02
N ARG A 48 7.31 1.85 2.98
CA ARG A 48 7.73 1.96 4.39
C ARG A 48 8.10 0.63 5.03
N VAL A 49 7.38 -0.44 4.72
CA VAL A 49 7.64 -1.76 5.33
C VAL A 49 8.96 -2.30 4.79
N ALA A 50 9.15 -2.26 3.47
CA ALA A 50 10.37 -2.74 2.83
C ALA A 50 11.62 -1.91 3.21
N LEU A 51 11.49 -0.58 3.36
CA LEU A 51 12.61 0.31 3.62
C LEU A 51 12.98 0.44 5.10
N TYR A 52 12.00 0.36 5.99
CA TYR A 52 12.19 0.72 7.41
C TYR A 52 11.78 -0.36 8.39
N ASP A 53 11.34 -1.54 7.91
CA ASP A 53 10.69 -2.56 8.73
C ASP A 53 9.51 -1.97 9.54
N ALA A 54 8.85 -0.96 8.95
CA ALA A 54 7.79 -0.24 9.62
C ALA A 54 6.57 -1.13 9.79
N HIS A 55 6.02 -1.16 11.01
CA HIS A 55 4.77 -1.86 11.26
C HIS A 55 3.57 -1.07 10.74
N HIS A 56 2.67 -1.79 10.06
CA HIS A 56 1.33 -1.38 9.71
C HIS A 56 0.38 -2.52 10.05
N ASP A 57 -0.78 -2.22 10.64
CA ASP A 57 -1.82 -3.22 10.85
C ASP A 57 -2.46 -3.60 9.52
N VAL A 58 -2.89 -4.86 9.41
CA VAL A 58 -3.61 -5.39 8.24
C VAL A 58 -4.89 -6.08 8.70
N SER A 59 -6.02 -5.73 8.10
CA SER A 59 -7.32 -6.35 8.41
C SER A 59 -8.15 -6.58 7.16
N ALA A 60 -9.08 -7.53 7.19
CA ALA A 60 -10.05 -7.70 6.11
C ALA A 60 -11.09 -6.58 6.14
N VAL A 61 -11.54 -6.14 4.96
CA VAL A 61 -12.67 -5.19 4.84
C VAL A 61 -13.97 -5.84 5.33
N ARG A 62 -14.11 -7.15 5.11
CA ARG A 62 -15.28 -7.94 5.51
C ARG A 62 -14.83 -9.19 6.28
N PRO A 63 -14.51 -9.06 7.58
CA PRO A 63 -14.07 -10.18 8.39
C PRO A 63 -15.20 -11.21 8.57
N ARG A 64 -14.84 -12.50 8.56
CA ARG A 64 -15.78 -13.62 8.76
C ARG A 64 -15.77 -14.19 10.19
N GLY A 65 -15.00 -13.58 11.09
CA GLY A 65 -14.86 -14.01 12.49
C GLY A 65 -13.89 -15.17 12.71
N GLU A 66 -13.22 -15.64 11.66
CA GLU A 66 -12.13 -16.62 11.74
C GLU A 66 -10.79 -15.91 11.54
N THR A 67 -9.79 -16.28 12.32
CA THR A 67 -8.42 -15.76 12.18
C THR A 67 -7.42 -16.88 11.90
N PHE A 68 -6.24 -16.48 11.42
CA PHE A 68 -5.09 -17.36 11.21
C PHE A 68 -3.79 -16.56 11.20
N VAL A 69 -2.69 -17.24 11.48
CA VAL A 69 -1.36 -16.63 11.39
C VAL A 69 -0.83 -16.75 9.96
N ALA A 70 -0.56 -15.61 9.33
CA ALA A 70 -0.14 -15.54 7.93
C ALA A 70 0.94 -14.47 7.67
N ASN A 71 1.58 -14.57 6.51
CA ASN A 71 2.36 -13.49 5.93
C ASN A 71 1.51 -12.76 4.88
N VAL A 72 1.69 -11.45 4.73
CA VAL A 72 1.07 -10.65 3.67
C VAL A 72 2.17 -10.05 2.81
N ALA A 73 2.15 -10.36 1.52
CA ALA A 73 3.18 -9.94 0.57
C ALA A 73 2.56 -9.44 -0.73
N GLY A 74 3.27 -8.55 -1.43
CA GLY A 74 2.86 -8.10 -2.75
C GLY A 74 3.32 -9.06 -3.86
N PRO A 75 3.07 -8.69 -5.13
CA PRO A 75 3.44 -9.47 -6.30
C PRO A 75 4.79 -9.06 -6.91
N VAL A 76 5.53 -8.13 -6.31
CA VAL A 76 6.82 -7.65 -6.83
C VAL A 76 7.89 -8.71 -6.60
N CYS A 77 8.79 -8.85 -7.57
CA CYS A 77 9.88 -9.83 -7.56
C CYS A 77 11.05 -9.39 -6.65
N GLU A 78 10.72 -9.00 -5.42
CA GLU A 78 11.68 -8.55 -4.41
C GLU A 78 11.36 -9.22 -3.07
N SER A 79 12.41 -9.69 -2.39
CA SER A 79 12.32 -10.41 -1.11
C SER A 79 11.76 -9.56 0.03
N SER A 80 11.90 -8.24 -0.06
CA SER A 80 11.39 -7.27 0.91
C SER A 80 9.97 -6.80 0.59
N ASP A 81 9.33 -7.29 -0.48
CA ASP A 81 7.92 -7.00 -0.81
C ASP A 81 6.95 -7.76 0.10
N VAL A 82 7.04 -7.47 1.40
CA VAL A 82 6.29 -8.13 2.46
C VAL A 82 5.77 -7.06 3.40
N PHE A 83 4.45 -6.91 3.49
CA PHE A 83 3.79 -5.97 4.40
C PHE A 83 3.74 -6.47 5.84
N ALA A 84 3.64 -7.79 6.02
CA ALA A 84 3.50 -8.42 7.33
C ALA A 84 4.06 -9.84 7.31
N LYS A 85 4.79 -10.21 8.37
CA LYS A 85 5.28 -11.58 8.59
C LYS A 85 4.68 -12.15 9.88
N GLY A 86 4.14 -13.36 9.82
CA GLY A 86 3.61 -14.11 10.98
C GLY A 86 2.58 -13.33 11.81
N ARG A 87 1.65 -12.63 11.15
CA ARG A 87 0.62 -11.84 11.83
C ARG A 87 -0.66 -12.65 11.99
N ASP A 88 -1.26 -12.59 13.18
CA ASP A 88 -2.64 -13.04 13.38
C ASP A 88 -3.58 -12.04 12.69
N MET A 89 -4.38 -12.52 11.75
CA MET A 89 -5.25 -11.71 10.91
C MET A 89 -6.51 -12.47 10.52
N ASP A 90 -7.51 -11.76 10.00
CA ASP A 90 -8.72 -12.37 9.45
C ASP A 90 -8.40 -13.39 8.36
N ARG A 91 -9.07 -14.55 8.40
CA ARG A 91 -8.96 -15.57 7.36
C ARG A 91 -9.54 -15.04 6.06
N VAL A 92 -8.71 -15.01 5.02
CA VAL A 92 -9.06 -14.52 3.67
C VAL A 92 -8.84 -15.56 2.58
N GLU A 93 -9.47 -15.34 1.43
CA GLU A 93 -9.33 -16.09 0.19
C GLU A 93 -9.18 -15.15 -1.01
N GLY A 94 -8.90 -15.70 -2.20
CA GLY A 94 -8.77 -14.90 -3.41
C GLY A 94 -10.03 -14.09 -3.71
N GLY A 95 -9.86 -12.81 -4.05
CA GLY A 95 -10.94 -11.85 -4.28
C GLY A 95 -11.40 -11.09 -3.03
N ASP A 96 -10.97 -11.47 -1.83
CA ASP A 96 -11.24 -10.67 -0.62
C ASP A 96 -10.45 -9.35 -0.64
N LEU A 97 -10.95 -8.33 0.04
CA LEU A 97 -10.27 -7.05 0.20
C LEU A 97 -9.60 -6.95 1.58
N LEU A 98 -8.38 -6.44 1.60
CA LEU A 98 -7.61 -6.10 2.79
C LEU A 98 -7.31 -4.60 2.84
N VAL A 99 -7.12 -4.10 4.06
CA VAL A 99 -6.67 -2.75 4.34
C VAL A 99 -5.34 -2.80 5.08
N VAL A 100 -4.34 -2.07 4.58
CA VAL A 100 -3.12 -1.75 5.31
C VAL A 100 -3.31 -0.37 5.95
N HIS A 101 -3.37 -0.33 7.28
CA HIS A 101 -3.72 0.87 8.06
C HIS A 101 -2.58 1.89 8.12
N SER A 102 -2.88 3.11 8.56
CA SER A 102 -1.89 4.17 8.82
C SER A 102 -0.96 4.51 7.63
N ALA A 103 -1.48 4.45 6.41
CA ALA A 103 -0.74 4.66 5.17
C ALA A 103 -0.80 6.11 4.64
N GLY A 104 -1.48 7.03 5.34
CA GLY A 104 -1.71 8.40 4.86
C GLY A 104 -0.48 9.33 4.92
N ALA A 105 0.61 8.93 5.58
CA ALA A 105 1.86 9.69 5.60
C ALA A 105 3.02 8.82 5.13
N TYR A 106 3.81 9.34 4.19
CA TYR A 106 4.92 8.61 3.57
C TYR A 106 4.47 7.30 2.88
N GLY A 107 3.23 7.28 2.41
CA GLY A 107 2.67 6.23 1.53
C GLY A 107 2.83 6.65 0.08
N ALA A 108 1.76 7.21 -0.51
CA ALA A 108 1.72 7.65 -1.91
C ALA A 108 2.88 8.60 -2.30
N THR A 109 3.33 9.46 -1.38
CA THR A 109 4.47 10.37 -1.62
C THR A 109 5.82 9.66 -1.83
N MET A 110 5.91 8.38 -1.44
CA MET A 110 7.08 7.52 -1.63
C MET A 110 6.79 6.41 -2.66
N ALA A 111 5.65 6.44 -3.35
CA ALA A 111 5.32 5.45 -4.35
C ALA A 111 6.26 5.54 -5.55
N SER A 112 6.45 4.41 -6.24
CA SER A 112 7.31 4.30 -7.40
C SER A 112 6.70 3.39 -8.45
N MET A 113 7.28 3.43 -9.64
CA MET A 113 6.89 2.61 -10.79
C MET A 113 7.76 1.34 -10.89
N TYR A 114 8.33 0.89 -9.76
CA TYR A 114 9.13 -0.33 -9.71
C TYR A 114 8.32 -1.54 -10.21
N ASN A 115 8.98 -2.45 -10.93
CA ASN A 115 8.35 -3.50 -11.74
C ASN A 115 7.37 -2.99 -12.81
N SER A 116 7.57 -1.76 -13.30
CA SER A 116 6.74 -1.10 -14.31
C SER A 116 5.25 -1.06 -13.93
N ARG A 117 4.97 -1.00 -12.62
CA ARG A 117 3.62 -0.96 -12.09
C ARG A 117 3.06 0.47 -12.16
N PRO A 118 1.81 0.65 -12.62
CA PRO A 118 1.10 1.92 -12.55
C PRO A 118 1.06 2.49 -11.13
N LEU A 119 1.30 3.81 -10.96
CA LEU A 119 1.06 4.47 -9.67
C LEU A 119 -0.42 4.34 -9.29
N VAL A 120 -0.69 3.86 -8.07
CA VAL A 120 -2.06 3.63 -7.58
C VAL A 120 -2.85 4.95 -7.45
N PRO A 121 -4.17 4.92 -7.66
CA PRO A 121 -5.01 6.11 -7.49
C PRO A 121 -5.17 6.46 -6.00
N GLU A 122 -5.47 7.71 -5.71
CA GLU A 122 -5.83 8.19 -4.38
C GLU A 122 -7.29 8.64 -4.36
N VAL A 123 -8.03 8.24 -3.32
CA VAL A 123 -9.45 8.54 -3.13
C VAL A 123 -9.62 9.29 -1.82
N LEU A 124 -10.33 10.42 -1.86
CA LEU A 124 -10.74 11.16 -0.68
C LEU A 124 -12.19 10.84 -0.35
N VAL A 125 -12.46 10.47 0.91
CA VAL A 125 -13.80 10.19 1.41
C VAL A 125 -14.22 11.30 2.37
N SER A 126 -15.46 11.79 2.22
CA SER A 126 -16.07 12.79 3.10
C SER A 126 -17.54 12.45 3.31
N GLY A 127 -17.87 11.95 4.51
CA GLY A 127 -19.21 11.47 4.82
C GLY A 127 -19.63 10.31 3.93
N ASP A 128 -20.70 10.49 3.16
CA ASP A 128 -21.26 9.52 2.22
C ASP A 128 -20.72 9.68 0.78
N ARG A 129 -19.77 10.58 0.56
CA ARG A 129 -19.19 10.88 -0.75
C ARG A 129 -17.73 10.48 -0.83
N PHE A 130 -17.29 10.14 -2.04
CA PHE A 130 -15.88 9.96 -2.36
C PHE A 130 -15.55 10.56 -3.72
N GLU A 131 -14.29 10.93 -3.91
CA GLU A 131 -13.77 11.43 -5.19
C GLU A 131 -12.36 10.89 -5.43
N VAL A 132 -12.03 10.61 -6.70
CA VAL A 132 -10.67 10.25 -7.09
C VAL A 132 -9.84 11.53 -7.19
N VAL A 133 -9.00 11.78 -6.18
CA VAL A 133 -8.20 13.01 -6.07
C VAL A 133 -6.83 12.90 -6.73
N ALA A 134 -6.34 11.67 -6.95
CA ALA A 134 -5.21 11.39 -7.83
C ALA A 134 -5.55 10.18 -8.72
N LYS A 135 -5.43 10.35 -10.03
CA LYS A 135 -5.73 9.28 -10.99
C LYS A 135 -4.57 8.30 -11.07
N ARG A 136 -4.89 7.03 -11.35
CA ARG A 136 -3.89 6.02 -11.68
C ARG A 136 -3.08 6.48 -12.90
N VAL A 137 -1.76 6.47 -12.80
CA VAL A 137 -0.86 6.72 -13.93
C VAL A 137 -0.60 5.39 -14.62
N SER A 138 -1.12 5.20 -15.83
CA SER A 138 -1.05 3.91 -16.53
C SER A 138 0.37 3.57 -16.98
N ALA A 139 0.65 2.28 -17.22
CA ALA A 139 1.96 1.85 -17.70
C ALA A 139 2.31 2.51 -19.05
N GLU A 140 1.31 2.73 -19.90
CA GLU A 140 1.45 3.42 -21.18
C GLU A 140 1.83 4.90 -21.01
N ALA A 141 1.25 5.59 -20.01
CA ALA A 141 1.63 6.96 -19.70
C ALA A 141 3.09 7.03 -19.22
N ILE A 142 3.52 6.05 -18.41
CA ILE A 142 4.90 5.95 -17.93
C ILE A 142 5.86 5.71 -19.09
N MET A 143 5.57 4.72 -19.94
CA MET A 143 6.38 4.43 -21.13
C MET A 143 6.38 5.59 -22.14
N GLY A 144 5.30 6.37 -22.18
CA GLY A 144 5.19 7.55 -23.05
C GLY A 144 6.17 8.68 -22.72
N GLU A 145 6.74 8.68 -21.51
CA GLU A 145 7.79 9.62 -21.12
C GLU A 145 9.19 9.17 -21.58
N GLU A 146 9.33 7.92 -22.03
CA GLU A 146 10.58 7.40 -22.60
C GLU A 146 10.66 7.69 -24.11
N GLN A 147 11.83 8.09 -24.60
CA GLN A 147 12.05 8.36 -26.01
C GLN A 147 13.01 7.35 -26.62
N VAL A 148 12.54 6.60 -27.62
CA VAL A 148 13.41 5.76 -28.45
C VAL A 148 14.18 6.67 -29.41
N PRO A 149 15.52 6.70 -29.36
CA PRO A 149 16.33 7.50 -30.26
C PRO A 149 16.08 7.14 -31.72
N ASP A 150 16.11 8.13 -32.62
CA ASP A 150 15.79 7.92 -34.04
C ASP A 150 16.71 6.91 -34.75
N TRP A 151 17.93 6.70 -34.24
CA TRP A 151 18.88 5.73 -34.79
C TRP A 151 18.65 4.28 -34.34
N LEU A 152 17.65 4.00 -33.49
CA LEU A 152 17.22 2.65 -33.09
C LEU A 152 15.87 2.23 -33.73
N LYS A 153 15.26 3.09 -34.54
CA LYS A 153 14.00 2.81 -35.24
C LYS A 153 14.20 1.98 -36.50
#